data_AF-A0A1G2ZEI8-F1
#
_entry.id   AF-A0A1G2ZEI8-F1
#
_cell.length_a   1.000
_cell.length_b   1.000
_cell.length_c   1.000
_cell.angle_alpha   90.00
_cell.angle_beta   90.00
_cell.angle_gamma   90.00
#
_symmetry.space_group_name_H-M   'P 1'
#
loop_
_entity.id
_entity.type
_entity.pdbx_description
1 polymer ?
#
loop_
_entity_poly.entity_id
_entity_poly.type
_entity_poly.pdbx_seq_one_letter_code
_entity_poly.pdbx_strand_id
1 'polypeptide(L)'
;MAVDLDKEPDYNVLLQALIDKTKAGKLRWEETADEDTFVAAVKGQRTFEVSGKDAPQFVVAVRDEEGKVFFQTPASSMARELFLLARRVALHVDEKIDSTMVLLENL
;
A
#
# COMPACT_ATOMS: atom_id res chain seq x y z
N MET A 1 9.07 -23.95 -19.00
CA MET A 1 7.95 -22.99 -19.16
C MET A 1 8.59 -21.62 -19.14
N ALA A 2 8.78 -21.02 -20.32
CA ALA A 2 9.41 -19.69 -20.40
C ALA A 2 8.40 -18.66 -19.87
N VAL A 3 8.81 -17.87 -18.89
CA VAL A 3 8.04 -16.69 -18.49
C VAL A 3 8.29 -15.66 -19.59
N ASP A 4 7.23 -15.35 -20.33
CA ASP A 4 7.25 -14.33 -21.37
C ASP A 4 7.43 -12.96 -20.70
N LEU A 5 8.64 -12.40 -20.81
CA LEU A 5 9.02 -11.13 -20.16
C LEU A 5 8.52 -9.90 -20.93
N ASP A 6 7.89 -10.09 -22.09
CA ASP A 6 7.41 -9.03 -22.98
C ASP A 6 5.94 -8.63 -22.76
N LYS A 7 5.25 -9.25 -21.79
CA LYS A 7 3.92 -8.81 -21.38
C LYS A 7 4.05 -7.73 -20.31
N GLU A 8 3.59 -6.52 -20.60
CA GLU A 8 3.36 -5.52 -19.56
C GLU A 8 2.59 -6.19 -18.41
N PRO A 9 3.13 -6.17 -17.18
CA PRO A 9 2.49 -6.85 -16.07
C PRO A 9 1.12 -6.21 -15.82
N ASP A 10 0.11 -7.04 -15.64
CA ASP A 10 -1.25 -6.57 -15.37
C ASP A 10 -1.29 -5.87 -14.00
N TYR A 11 -1.22 -4.54 -14.06
CA TYR A 11 -1.26 -3.65 -12.92
C TYR A 11 -2.49 -3.91 -12.04
N ASN A 12 -3.64 -4.23 -12.63
CA ASN A 12 -4.89 -4.41 -11.90
C ASN A 12 -4.86 -5.69 -11.08
N VAL A 13 -4.31 -6.79 -11.63
CA VAL A 13 -4.14 -8.05 -10.90
C VAL A 13 -3.22 -7.86 -9.70
N LEU A 14 -2.11 -7.12 -9.87
CA LEU A 14 -1.21 -6.82 -8.75
C LEU A 14 -1.90 -5.95 -7.70
N LEU A 15 -2.53 -4.85 -8.10
CA LEU A 15 -3.21 -3.93 -7.20
C LEU A 15 -4.32 -4.63 -6.42
N GLN A 16 -5.14 -5.45 -7.09
CA GLN A 16 -6.18 -6.24 -6.42
C GLN A 16 -5.58 -7.19 -5.37
N ALA A 17 -4.51 -7.90 -5.71
CA ALA A 17 -3.85 -8.80 -4.77
C ALA A 17 -3.27 -8.06 -3.55
N LEU A 18 -2.74 -6.85 -3.73
CA LEU A 18 -2.27 -6.01 -2.63
C LEU A 18 -3.41 -5.50 -1.75
N ILE A 19 -4.53 -5.08 -2.35
CA ILE A 19 -5.75 -4.67 -1.64
C ILE A 19 -6.27 -5.83 -0.78
N ASP A 20 -6.43 -7.01 -1.37
CA ASP A 20 -6.97 -8.19 -0.67
C ASP A 20 -6.06 -8.60 0.49
N LYS A 21 -4.74 -8.60 0.28
CA LYS A 21 -3.77 -8.90 1.35
C LYS A 21 -3.74 -7.83 2.44
N THR A 22 -3.95 -6.56 2.10
CA THR A 22 -4.06 -5.47 3.09
C THR A 22 -5.31 -5.64 3.94
N LYS A 23 -6.47 -5.87 3.31
CA LYS A 23 -7.74 -6.15 4.00
C LYS A 23 -7.66 -7.39 4.90
N ALA A 24 -6.90 -8.40 4.48
CA ALA A 24 -6.66 -9.60 5.26
C ALA A 24 -5.58 -9.46 6.36
N GLY A 25 -5.01 -8.27 6.57
CA GLY A 25 -3.95 -8.03 7.56
C GLY A 25 -2.63 -8.73 7.27
N LYS A 26 -2.40 -9.15 6.01
CA LYS A 26 -1.19 -9.88 5.59
C LYS A 26 -0.05 -8.98 5.13
N LEU A 27 -0.32 -7.70 4.92
CA LEU A 27 0.69 -6.68 4.64
C LEU A 27 0.82 -5.76 5.85
N ARG A 28 2.04 -5.61 6.33
CA ARG A 28 2.39 -4.67 7.38
C ARG A 28 2.82 -3.38 6.71
N TRP A 29 1.90 -2.44 6.65
CA TRP A 29 2.18 -1.10 6.13
C TRP A 29 2.80 -0.25 7.23
N GLU A 30 3.86 0.45 6.89
CA GLU A 30 4.64 1.30 7.78
C GLU A 30 4.72 2.70 7.19
N GLU A 31 4.79 3.70 8.08
CA GLU A 31 5.03 5.09 7.71
C GLU A 31 6.45 5.27 7.17
N THR A 32 6.63 6.24 6.29
CA THR A 32 7.97 6.68 5.87
C THR A 32 8.25 8.08 6.42
N ALA A 33 9.41 8.64 6.09
CA ALA A 33 9.70 10.05 6.39
C ALA A 33 8.81 11.02 5.59
N ASP A 34 8.15 10.54 4.52
CA ASP A 34 7.16 11.29 3.76
C ASP A 34 5.76 10.87 4.25
N GLU A 35 5.00 11.84 4.80
CA GLU A 35 3.72 11.62 5.47
C GLU A 35 2.64 11.03 4.54
N ASP A 36 2.77 11.25 3.23
CA ASP A 36 1.86 10.73 2.19
C ASP A 36 2.46 9.53 1.45
N THR A 37 3.39 8.82 2.08
CA THR A 37 4.01 7.61 1.52
C THR A 37 4.09 6.49 2.56
N PHE A 38 3.62 5.30 2.17
CA PHE A 38 3.59 4.12 3.03
C PHE A 38 4.26 2.95 2.34
N VAL A 39 4.94 2.10 3.12
CA VAL A 39 5.68 0.95 2.60
C VAL A 39 5.29 -0.35 3.28
N ALA A 40 5.33 -1.45 2.53
CA ALA A 40 5.16 -2.79 3.05
C ALA A 40 6.23 -3.71 2.46
N ALA A 41 7.14 -4.21 3.30
CA ALA A 41 8.16 -5.17 2.90
C ALA A 41 7.60 -6.60 2.91
N VAL A 42 7.84 -7.36 1.84
CA VAL A 42 7.48 -8.78 1.77
C VAL A 42 8.75 -9.62 1.80
N LYS A 43 8.96 -10.30 2.94
CA LYS A 43 10.06 -11.25 3.19
C LYS A 43 11.46 -10.69 2.86
N GLY A 44 11.64 -9.37 2.93
CA GLY A 44 12.92 -8.69 2.67
C GLY A 44 13.36 -8.67 1.19
N GLN A 45 12.55 -9.21 0.27
CA GLN A 45 12.93 -9.29 -1.15
C GLN A 45 12.38 -8.14 -1.99
N ARG A 46 11.18 -7.67 -1.64
CA ARG A 46 10.50 -6.59 -2.36
C ARG A 46 9.78 -5.69 -1.38
N THR A 47 9.81 -4.41 -1.68
CA THR A 47 9.07 -3.39 -0.93
C THR A 47 8.00 -2.81 -1.84
N PHE A 48 6.76 -2.88 -1.38
CA PHE A 48 5.66 -2.16 -2.01
C PHE A 48 5.60 -0.77 -1.40
N GLU A 49 5.58 0.25 -2.24
CA GLU A 49 5.45 1.64 -1.85
C GLU A 49 4.17 2.19 -2.47
N VAL A 50 3.37 2.89 -1.67
CA VAL A 50 2.20 3.63 -2.15
C VAL A 50 2.37 5.08 -1.79
N SER A 51 2.17 5.96 -2.77
CA SER A 51 2.33 7.40 -2.57
C SER A 51 1.10 8.17 -3.04
N GLY A 52 0.67 9.10 -2.20
CA GLY A 52 -0.40 10.06 -2.46
C GLY A 52 0.08 11.52 -2.52
N LYS A 53 1.41 11.74 -2.53
CA LYS A 53 2.03 13.07 -2.47
C LYS A 53 1.57 14.00 -3.59
N ASP A 54 1.41 13.46 -4.80
CA ASP A 54 0.97 14.21 -5.98
C ASP A 54 -0.55 14.10 -6.20
N ALA A 55 -1.33 14.07 -5.11
CA ALA A 55 -2.79 14.00 -5.18
C ALA A 55 -3.35 15.02 -6.21
N PRO A 56 -4.27 14.61 -7.09
CA PRO A 56 -5.07 13.38 -7.04
C PRO A 56 -4.41 12.14 -7.68
N GLN A 57 -3.13 12.19 -8.06
CA GLN A 57 -2.41 11.07 -8.65
C GLN A 57 -1.83 10.18 -7.56
N PHE A 58 -2.38 8.97 -7.44
CA PHE A 58 -1.90 7.94 -6.51
C PHE A 58 -1.14 6.88 -7.28
N VAL A 59 0.08 6.57 -6.86
CA VAL A 59 0.95 5.60 -7.54
C VAL A 59 1.37 4.48 -6.60
N VAL A 60 1.64 3.31 -7.17
CA VAL A 60 2.20 2.17 -6.46
C VAL A 60 3.50 1.78 -7.13
N ALA A 61 4.58 1.73 -6.37
CA ALA A 61 5.88 1.26 -6.84
C ALA A 61 6.25 -0.06 -6.16
N VAL A 62 6.91 -0.93 -6.90
CA VAL A 62 7.59 -2.11 -6.37
C VAL A 62 9.07 -1.84 -6.46
N ARG A 63 9.73 -1.87 -5.31
CA ARG A 63 11.17 -1.73 -5.20
C ARG A 63 11.81 -3.10 -4.95
N ASP A 64 12.97 -3.31 -5.54
CA ASP A 64 13.81 -4.47 -5.27
C ASP A 64 14.58 -4.32 -3.94
N GLU A 65 15.46 -5.29 -3.67
CA GLU A 65 16.28 -5.36 -2.46
C GLU A 65 17.27 -4.19 -2.33
N GLU A 66 17.63 -3.57 -3.46
CA GLU A 66 18.52 -2.40 -3.51
C GLU A 66 17.74 -1.07 -3.41
N GLY A 67 16.40 -1.14 -3.28
CA GLY A 67 15.51 0.02 -3.23
C GLY A 67 15.23 0.65 -4.60
N LYS A 68 15.72 0.04 -5.68
CA LYS A 68 15.49 0.53 -7.03
C LYS A 68 14.06 0.18 -7.44
N VAL A 69 13.41 1.12 -8.14
CA VAL A 69 12.08 0.88 -8.72
C VAL A 69 12.20 -0.21 -9.78
N PHE A 70 11.71 -1.39 -9.45
CA PHE A 70 11.55 -2.49 -10.39
C PHE A 70 10.35 -2.21 -11.31
N PHE A 71 9.32 -1.58 -10.76
CA PHE A 71 8.05 -1.37 -11.43
C PHE A 71 7.22 -0.26 -10.77
N GLN A 72 6.42 0.47 -11.55
CA GLN A 72 5.50 1.49 -11.05
C GLN A 72 4.20 1.47 -11.82
N THR A 73 3.06 1.53 -11.12
CA THR A 73 1.73 1.59 -11.73
C THR A 73 1.41 3.01 -12.20
N PRO A 74 0.63 3.17 -13.29
CA PRO A 74 0.00 4.45 -13.56
C PRO A 74 -0.97 4.84 -12.44
N ALA A 75 -1.32 6.12 -12.38
CA ALA A 75 -2.31 6.61 -11.43
C ALA A 75 -3.68 5.99 -11.71
N SER A 76 -4.33 5.45 -10.68
CA SER A 76 -5.61 4.76 -10.82
C SER A 76 -6.46 4.84 -9.55
N SER A 77 -7.77 4.57 -9.68
CA SER A 77 -8.67 4.44 -8.54
C SER A 77 -8.27 3.29 -7.61
N MET A 78 -7.72 2.20 -8.15
CA MET A 78 -7.21 1.08 -7.35
C MET A 78 -5.95 1.45 -6.58
N ALA A 79 -5.03 2.21 -7.17
CA ALA A 79 -3.87 2.75 -6.46
C ALA A 79 -4.31 3.68 -5.31
N ARG A 80 -5.34 4.52 -5.55
CA ARG A 80 -5.96 5.35 -4.51
C ARG A 80 -6.58 4.50 -3.40
N GLU A 81 -7.34 3.46 -3.73
CA GLU A 81 -7.93 2.56 -2.73
C GLU A 81 -6.83 1.93 -1.87
N LEU A 82 -5.79 1.40 -2.50
CA LEU A 82 -4.67 0.79 -1.77
C LEU A 82 -3.96 1.80 -0.87
N PHE A 83 -3.72 3.02 -1.34
CA PHE A 83 -3.15 4.09 -0.52
C PHE A 83 -3.99 4.37 0.73
N LEU A 84 -5.31 4.50 0.59
CA LEU A 84 -6.19 4.76 1.72
C LEU A 84 -6.20 3.61 2.73
N LEU A 85 -6.17 2.36 2.25
CA LEU A 85 -6.06 1.18 3.10
C LEU A 85 -4.71 1.12 3.82
N ALA A 86 -3.61 1.33 3.10
CA ALA A 86 -2.26 1.34 3.66
C ALA A 86 -2.13 2.41 4.77
N ARG A 87 -2.61 3.63 4.50
CA ARG A 87 -2.66 4.71 5.49
C ARG A 87 -3.48 4.33 6.73
N ARG A 88 -4.65 3.71 6.56
CA ARG A 88 -5.51 3.27 7.66
C ARG A 88 -4.78 2.27 8.57
N VAL A 89 -4.09 1.31 7.96
CA VAL A 89 -3.30 0.30 8.67
C VAL A 89 -2.08 0.93 9.35
N ALA A 90 -1.23 1.65 8.62
CA ALA A 90 0.01 2.22 9.13
C ALA A 90 -0.22 3.18 10.30
N LEU A 91 -1.27 4.01 10.22
CA LEU A 91 -1.58 5.00 11.25
C LEU A 91 -2.42 4.44 12.41
N HIS A 92 -2.69 3.14 12.43
CA HIS A 92 -3.55 2.48 13.42
C HIS A 92 -4.89 3.20 13.62
N VAL A 93 -5.49 3.65 12.51
CA VAL A 93 -6.69 4.51 12.54
C VAL A 93 -7.86 3.79 13.24
N ASP A 94 -7.99 2.49 13.04
CA ASP A 94 -9.07 1.70 13.62
C ASP A 94 -8.98 1.62 15.14
N GLU A 95 -7.78 1.39 15.67
CA GLU A 95 -7.54 1.37 17.13
C GLU A 95 -7.81 2.75 17.75
N LYS A 96 -7.44 3.84 17.05
CA LYS A 96 -7.72 5.22 17.49
C LYS A 96 -9.22 5.52 17.50
N ILE A 97 -9.98 5.01 16.53
CA ILE A 97 -11.44 5.17 16.50
C ILE A 97 -12.08 4.39 17.65
N ASP A 98 -11.73 3.11 17.80
CA ASP A 98 -12.30 2.25 18.85
C ASP A 98 -12.06 2.83 20.26
N SER A 99 -10.82 3.26 20.53
CA SER A 99 -10.49 3.90 21.81
C SER A 99 -11.26 5.21 22.05
N THR A 100 -11.48 6.01 21.01
CA THR A 100 -12.27 7.25 21.11
C THR A 100 -13.75 6.95 21.39
N MET A 101 -14.32 5.92 20.77
CA MET A 101 -15.72 5.52 20.99
C MET A 101 -15.95 5.04 22.42
N VAL A 102 -15.02 4.24 22.97
CA VAL A 102 -15.09 3.81 24.38
C VAL A 102 -15.07 5.01 25.35
N LEU A 103 -14.31 6.06 25.06
CA LEU A 103 -14.29 7.27 25.89
C LEU A 103 -15.64 8.00 25.86
N LEU A 104 -16.31 8.07 24.70
CA LEU A 104 -17.60 8.73 24.55
C LEU A 104 -18.73 7.99 25.29
N GLU A 105 -18.68 6.65 25.33
CA GLU A 105 -19.69 5.84 26.05
C GLU A 105 -19.57 5.93 27.58
N ASN A 106 -18.43 6.40 28.09
CA ASN A 106 -18.16 6.55 29.52
C ASN A 106 -18.29 8.01 30.02
N LEU A 107 -18.80 8.92 29.19
CA LEU A 107 -19.21 10.28 29.55
C LEU A 107 -20.68 10.34 29.98
#